data_AF-A0A7J4XLW6-F1
#
_entry.id   AF-A0A7J4XLW6-F1
#
_cell.length_a   1.000
_cell.length_b   1.000
_cell.length_c   1.000
_cell.angle_alpha   90.00
_cell.angle_beta   90.00
_cell.angle_gamma   90.00
#
_symmetry.space_group_name_H-M   'P 1'
#
loop_
_entity.id
_entity.type
_entity.pdbx_description
1 polymer ?
#
loop_
_entity_poly.entity_id
_entity_poly.type
_entity_poly.pdbx_seq_one_letter_code
_entity_poly.pdbx_strand_id
1 'polypeptide(L)'
;MIKATVICGGSAVNRYDETGKVPSRKFLNGQGGVVDVKTFNTPGEYDAYSMGLADADGWEETALTDKEFTTKKDKSTDCKLCNTWRDIFRDRNRDVYCPDCGKLIIHPDESDNS
;
A
#
# COMPACT_ATOMS: atom_id res chain seq x y z
N MET A 1 -1.43 0.22 -8.76
CA MET A 1 -1.04 1.25 -7.80
C MET A 1 -1.47 0.78 -6.43
N ILE A 2 -0.55 0.87 -5.47
CA ILE A 2 -0.78 0.61 -4.05
C ILE A 2 -0.94 1.96 -3.39
N LYS A 3 -1.90 2.07 -2.49
CA LYS A 3 -2.10 3.24 -1.65
C LYS A 3 -1.91 2.80 -0.21
N ALA A 4 -1.25 3.63 0.57
CA ALA A 4 -1.08 3.43 2.00
C ALA A 4 -1.12 4.77 2.72
N THR A 5 -1.59 4.74 3.96
CA THR A 5 -1.59 5.90 4.83
C THR A 5 -0.43 5.77 5.81
N VAL A 6 0.39 6.82 5.86
CA VAL A 6 1.50 6.98 6.80
C VAL A 6 0.98 7.82 7.96
N ILE A 7 1.21 7.35 9.18
CA ILE A 7 0.85 8.03 10.42
C ILE A 7 2.14 8.25 11.20
N CYS A 8 2.42 9.49 11.59
CA CYS A 8 3.61 9.86 12.35
C CYS A 8 3.24 10.53 13.67
N GLY A 9 3.93 10.15 14.75
CA GLY A 9 3.79 10.69 16.10
C GLY A 9 3.03 9.74 17.03
N GLY A 10 3.58 9.51 18.24
CA GLY A 10 3.10 8.47 19.16
C GLY A 10 1.62 8.57 19.54
N SER A 11 1.12 9.77 19.82
CA SER A 11 -0.32 9.94 20.12
C SER A 11 -1.23 9.59 18.93
N ALA A 12 -0.77 9.82 17.69
CA ALA A 12 -1.52 9.48 16.49
C ALA A 12 -1.45 7.98 16.19
N VAL A 13 -0.28 7.37 16.38
CA VAL A 13 -0.06 5.92 16.21
C VAL A 13 -0.86 5.13 17.25
N ASN A 14 -0.74 5.45 18.53
CA ASN A 14 -1.50 4.78 19.59
C ASN A 14 -3.02 4.87 19.34
N ARG A 15 -3.50 6.01 18.85
CA ARG A 15 -4.92 6.17 18.50
C ARG A 15 -5.35 5.25 17.35
N TYR A 16 -4.49 5.08 16.36
CA TYR A 16 -4.73 4.16 15.26
C TYR A 16 -4.76 2.72 15.77
N ASP A 17 -3.77 2.31 16.57
CA ASP A 17 -3.68 0.95 17.11
C ASP A 17 -4.88 0.59 18.00
N GLU A 18 -5.36 1.53 18.83
CA GLU A 18 -6.54 1.33 19.69
C GLU A 18 -7.85 1.20 18.90
N THR A 19 -7.96 1.84 17.73
CA THR A 19 -9.26 1.99 17.05
C THR A 19 -9.35 1.37 15.67
N GLY A 20 -8.22 0.99 15.08
CA GLY A 20 -8.10 0.62 13.67
C GLY A 20 -8.47 1.75 12.70
N LYS A 21 -8.56 3.01 13.16
CA LYS A 21 -9.04 4.15 12.36
C LYS A 21 -7.99 5.24 12.28
N VAL A 22 -7.76 5.74 11.07
CA VAL A 22 -6.86 6.87 10.81
C VAL A 22 -7.29 8.10 11.62
N PRO A 23 -6.40 8.72 12.42
CA PRO A 23 -6.74 9.88 13.22
C PRO A 23 -7.25 11.06 12.39
N SER A 24 -8.33 11.68 12.86
CA SER A 24 -8.89 12.87 12.20
C SER A 24 -8.02 14.10 12.38
N ARG A 25 -8.12 15.07 11.46
CA ARG A 25 -7.40 16.35 11.57
C ARG A 25 -7.68 17.10 12.87
N LYS A 26 -8.90 17.01 13.42
CA LYS A 26 -9.25 17.62 14.71
C LYS A 26 -8.44 17.03 15.87
N PHE A 27 -8.19 15.72 15.83
CA PHE A 27 -7.36 15.04 16.82
C PHE A 27 -5.89 15.49 16.68
N LEU A 28 -5.36 15.46 15.45
CA LEU A 28 -3.97 15.85 15.17
C LEU A 28 -3.66 17.29 15.57
N ASN A 29 -4.60 18.22 15.38
CA ASN A 29 -4.41 19.61 15.80
C ASN A 29 -4.32 19.79 17.33
N GLY A 30 -4.87 18.85 18.11
CA GLY A 30 -4.89 18.93 19.58
C GLY A 30 -3.81 18.08 20.26
N GLN A 31 -3.46 16.93 19.68
CA GLN A 31 -2.54 15.94 20.26
C GLN A 31 -1.23 15.82 19.48
N GLY A 32 -1.11 16.50 18.33
CA GLY A 32 0.04 16.41 17.45
C GLY A 32 0.00 15.21 16.50
N GLY A 33 1.05 15.10 15.69
CA GLY A 33 1.23 14.08 14.67
C GLY A 33 0.81 14.51 13.26
N VAL A 34 1.13 13.66 12.29
CA VAL A 34 0.88 13.89 10.86
C VAL A 34 0.30 12.63 10.23
N VAL A 35 -0.63 12.81 9.31
CA VAL A 35 -1.17 11.74 8.46
C VAL A 35 -0.97 12.15 7.01
N ASP A 36 -0.38 11.27 6.22
CA ASP A 36 -0.18 11.47 4.79
C ASP A 36 -0.52 10.21 3.99
N VAL A 37 -0.94 10.38 2.75
CA VAL A 37 -1.27 9.26 1.85
C VAL A 37 -0.18 9.14 0.81
N LYS A 38 0.43 7.95 0.74
CA LYS A 38 1.44 7.61 -0.26
C LYS A 38 0.88 6.62 -1.28
N THR A 39 1.32 6.80 -2.51
CA THR A 39 1.01 5.89 -3.61
C THR A 39 2.28 5.29 -4.17
N PHE A 40 2.28 3.98 -4.39
CA PHE A 40 3.38 3.21 -4.92
C PHE A 40 2.94 2.47 -6.18
N ASN A 41 3.84 2.30 -7.14
CA ASN A 41 3.57 1.56 -8.36
C ASN A 41 3.73 0.05 -8.14
N THR A 42 4.63 -0.34 -7.24
CA THR A 42 5.00 -1.74 -7.00
C THR A 42 5.00 -2.07 -5.50
N PRO A 43 4.82 -3.35 -5.10
CA PRO A 43 5.03 -3.76 -3.72
C PRO A 43 6.44 -3.50 -3.23
N GLY A 44 7.45 -3.64 -4.09
CA GLY A 44 8.85 -3.38 -3.74
C GLY A 44 9.09 -1.91 -3.35
N GLU A 45 8.43 -0.97 -4.02
CA GLU A 45 8.47 0.45 -3.62
C GLU A 45 7.82 0.68 -2.25
N TYR A 46 6.67 0.03 -1.98
CA TYR A 46 6.04 0.09 -0.66
C TYR A 46 6.97 -0.51 0.41
N ASP A 47 7.55 -1.69 0.14
CA ASP A 47 8.38 -2.40 1.11
C ASP A 47 9.66 -1.61 1.42
N ALA A 48 10.28 -1.01 0.40
CA ALA A 48 11.41 -0.11 0.57
C ALA A 48 11.04 1.14 1.39
N TYR A 49 9.87 1.73 1.14
CA TYR A 49 9.38 2.85 1.95
C TYR A 49 9.11 2.44 3.39
N SER A 50 8.51 1.27 3.62
CA SER A 50 8.23 0.74 4.95
C SER A 50 9.51 0.52 5.75
N MET A 51 10.55 -0.06 5.14
CA MET A 51 11.86 -0.22 5.78
C MET A 51 12.51 1.13 6.08
N GLY A 52 12.51 2.04 5.10
CA GLY A 52 13.08 3.38 5.29
C GLY A 52 12.34 4.21 6.35
N LEU A 53 11.03 4.02 6.50
CA LEU A 53 10.23 4.66 7.55
C LEU A 53 10.59 4.10 8.94
N ALA A 54 10.79 2.78 9.04
CA ALA A 54 11.21 2.13 10.28
C ALA A 54 12.64 2.54 10.71
N ASP A 55 13.53 2.81 9.74
CA ASP A 55 14.91 3.25 10.00
C ASP A 55 15.02 4.76 10.28
N ALA A 56 13.98 5.56 9.99
CA ALA A 56 14.04 7.01 10.09
C ALA A 56 13.84 7.49 11.55
N ASP A 57 14.88 8.10 12.13
CA ASP A 57 14.89 8.67 13.49
C ASP A 57 14.18 10.04 13.60
N GLY A 58 13.20 10.30 12.74
CA GLY A 58 12.53 11.60 12.63
C GLY A 58 11.29 11.75 13.51
N TRP A 59 10.67 10.62 13.91
CA TRP A 59 9.49 10.57 14.76
C TRP A 59 9.65 9.44 15.76
N GLU A 60 9.23 9.66 17.01
CA GLU A 60 9.31 8.63 18.07
C GLU A 60 8.55 7.35 17.68
N GLU A 61 7.42 7.49 16.98
CA GLU A 61 6.62 6.37 16.47
C GLU A 61 6.03 6.69 15.10
N THR A 62 5.96 5.66 14.26
CA THR A 62 5.32 5.70 12.94
C THR A 62 4.49 4.43 12.71
N ALA A 63 3.43 4.55 11.92
CA ALA A 63 2.64 3.42 11.44
C ALA A 63 2.34 3.58 9.95
N LEU A 64 2.27 2.44 9.26
CA LEU A 64 1.91 2.35 7.85
C LEU A 64 0.73 1.40 7.74
N THR A 65 -0.37 1.86 7.14
CA THR A 65 -1.54 0.99 6.90
C THR A 65 -1.22 -0.08 5.87
N ASP A 66 -1.97 -1.18 5.90
CA ASP A 66 -1.87 -2.24 4.91
C ASP A 66 -1.99 -1.75 3.46
N LYS A 67 -1.40 -2.52 2.54
CA LYS A 67 -1.37 -2.25 1.10
C LYS A 67 -2.80 -2.25 0.54
N GLU A 68 -3.31 -1.09 0.13
CA GLU A 68 -4.56 -0.99 -0.61
C GLU A 68 -4.28 -0.97 -2.13
N PHE A 69 -4.64 -2.02 -2.86
CA PHE A 69 -4.49 -2.05 -4.32
C PHE A 69 -5.62 -1.28 -5.00
N THR A 70 -5.37 -0.01 -5.34
CA THR A 70 -6.40 0.90 -5.89
C THR A 70 -6.72 0.66 -7.36
N THR A 71 -5.97 -0.21 -8.03
CA THR A 71 -6.17 -0.50 -9.43
C THR A 71 -6.18 -2.00 -9.70
N LYS A 72 -7.32 -2.64 -9.44
CA LYS A 72 -7.53 -4.06 -9.74
C LYS A 72 -7.29 -4.41 -11.22
N LYS A 73 -7.40 -3.43 -12.14
CA LYS A 73 -7.30 -3.63 -13.61
C LYS A 73 -6.71 -2.44 -14.39
N ASP A 74 -5.99 -1.53 -13.74
CA ASP A 74 -5.39 -0.39 -14.47
C ASP A 74 -4.22 -0.87 -15.32
N LYS A 75 -4.35 -0.75 -16.64
CA LYS A 75 -3.31 -1.08 -17.62
C LYS A 75 -2.52 0.16 -18.08
N SER A 76 -2.86 1.37 -17.62
CA SER A 76 -2.23 2.62 -18.06
C SER A 76 -0.73 2.69 -17.76
N THR A 77 -0.31 2.03 -16.68
CA THR A 77 1.09 1.95 -16.24
C THR A 77 1.76 0.61 -16.61
N ASP A 78 1.22 -0.11 -17.59
CA ASP A 78 1.82 -1.37 -18.04
C ASP A 78 3.14 -1.12 -18.76
N CYS A 79 4.16 -1.92 -18.42
CA CYS A 79 5.33 -2.02 -19.26
C CYS A 79 5.01 -2.83 -20.53
N LYS A 80 5.93 -2.81 -21.50
CA LYS A 80 5.78 -3.51 -22.78
C LYS A 80 5.49 -5.02 -22.64
N LEU A 81 5.90 -5.64 -21.52
CA LEU A 81 5.80 -7.08 -21.28
C LEU A 81 4.65 -7.48 -20.36
N CYS A 82 3.94 -6.54 -19.72
CA CYS A 82 2.87 -6.87 -18.76
C CYS A 82 1.77 -7.74 -19.38
N ASN A 83 1.38 -7.49 -20.63
CA ASN A 83 0.36 -8.30 -21.30
C ASN A 83 0.84 -9.72 -21.59
N THR A 84 2.09 -9.89 -22.03
CA THR A 84 2.70 -11.21 -22.24
C THR A 84 2.68 -12.03 -20.95
N TRP A 85 3.04 -11.42 -19.81
CA TRP A 85 3.01 -12.12 -18.54
C TRP A 85 1.59 -12.44 -18.06
N ARG A 86 0.61 -11.56 -18.30
CA ARG A 86 -0.79 -11.88 -18.00
C ARG A 86 -1.27 -13.10 -18.77
N ASP A 87 -0.91 -13.21 -20.05
CA ASP A 87 -1.30 -14.35 -20.87
C ASP A 87 -0.63 -15.64 -20.39
N ILE A 88 0.66 -15.56 -20.04
CA ILE A 88 1.43 -16.71 -19.50
C ILE A 88 0.86 -17.20 -18.16
N PHE A 89 0.43 -16.29 -17.29
CA PHE A 89 -0.03 -16.61 -15.93
C PHE A 89 -1.54 -16.59 -15.75
N ARG A 90 -2.31 -16.56 -16.84
CA ARG A 90 -3.78 -16.38 -16.82
C ARG A 90 -4.55 -17.38 -15.96
N ASP A 91 -3.95 -18.55 -15.69
CA ASP A 91 -4.51 -19.67 -14.94
C ASP A 91 -4.22 -19.60 -13.44
N ARG A 92 -3.47 -18.59 -12.98
CA ARG A 92 -3.11 -18.45 -11.57
C ARG A 92 -4.27 -17.89 -10.75
N ASN A 93 -4.63 -18.62 -9.69
CA ASN A 93 -5.58 -18.15 -8.68
C ASN A 93 -4.89 -17.50 -7.46
N ARG A 94 -3.86 -16.69 -7.73
CA ARG A 94 -3.15 -15.91 -6.70
C ARG A 94 -2.63 -14.62 -7.32
N ASP A 95 -2.19 -13.70 -6.48
CA ASP A 95 -1.52 -12.49 -6.94
C ASP A 95 -0.30 -12.82 -7.80
N VAL A 96 -0.23 -12.19 -8.97
CA VAL A 96 0.92 -12.28 -9.87
C VAL A 96 1.41 -10.88 -10.19
N TYR A 97 2.71 -10.68 -9.99
CA TYR A 97 3.42 -9.45 -10.33
C TYR A 97 4.20 -9.65 -11.63
N CYS A 98 4.28 -8.61 -12.45
CA CYS A 98 5.11 -8.61 -13.64
C CYS A 98 6.58 -8.76 -13.25
N PRO A 99 7.30 -9.78 -13.75
CA PRO A 99 8.72 -9.97 -13.44
C PRO A 99 9.61 -8.79 -13.83
N ASP A 100 9.26 -8.05 -14.88
CA ASP A 100 10.10 -6.95 -15.38
C ASP A 100 9.87 -5.61 -14.67
N CYS A 101 8.63 -5.30 -14.28
CA CYS A 101 8.29 -3.99 -13.70
C CYS A 101 7.67 -4.05 -12.30
N GLY A 102 7.49 -5.23 -11.71
CA GLY A 102 6.97 -5.40 -10.35
C GLY A 102 5.50 -5.03 -10.15
N LYS A 103 4.78 -4.65 -11.23
CA LYS A 103 3.37 -4.27 -11.16
C LYS A 103 2.48 -5.50 -10.93
N LEU A 104 1.46 -5.39 -10.07
CA LEU A 104 0.42 -6.41 -9.95
C LEU A 104 -0.36 -6.52 -11.27
N ILE A 105 -0.33 -7.70 -11.90
CA ILE A 105 -0.95 -7.95 -13.20
C ILE A 105 -2.12 -8.93 -13.16
N ILE A 106 -2.19 -9.78 -12.13
CA ILE A 106 -3.32 -10.66 -11.82
C ILE A 106 -3.60 -10.54 -10.33
N HIS A 107 -4.86 -10.28 -9.98
CA HIS A 107 -5.39 -10.29 -8.63
C HIS A 107 -6.74 -11.01 -8.71
N PRO A 108 -6.85 -12.25 -8.23
CA PRO A 108 -8.12 -12.96 -8.22
C PRO A 108 -9.08 -12.18 -7.32
N ASP A 109 -10.23 -11.74 -7.85
CA ASP A 109 -11.28 -11.17 -7.01
C ASP A 109 -11.82 -12.31 -6.10
N GLU A 110 -11.97 -12.09 -4.80
CA GLU A 110 -12.56 -13.05 -3.86
C GLU A 110 -14.07 -13.31 -4.10
N SER A 111 -14.65 -12.79 -5.17
CA SER A 111 -16.08 -12.80 -5.46
C SER A 111 -16.45 -13.70 -6.65
N ASP A 112 -16.11 -14.99 -6.59
CA ASP A 112 -16.69 -16.03 -7.46
C ASP A 112 -16.89 -17.36 -6.70
N ASN A 113 -17.21 -17.29 -5.40
CA ASN A 113 -17.75 -18.40 -4.62
C ASN A 113 -19.11 -18.00 -4.00
N SER A 114 -20.13 -17.86 -4.85
CA SER A 114 -21.54 -17.81 -4.43
C SER A 114 -22.37 -18.74 -5.31
#